data_AF-A0A5P9QH23-F1
#
_entry.id   AF-A0A5P9QH23-F1
#
_cell.length_a   1.000
_cell.length_b   1.000
_cell.length_c   1.000
_cell.angle_alpha   90.00
_cell.angle_beta   90.00
_cell.angle_gamma   90.00
#
_symmetry.space_group_name_H-M   'P 1'
#
loop_
_entity.id
_entity.type
_entity.pdbx_description
1 polymer ?
#
loop_
_entity_poly.entity_id
_entity_poly.type
_entity_poly.pdbx_seq_one_letter_code
_entity_poly.pdbx_strand_id
1 'polypeptide(L)'
;MWREDVVGTNAPGTALATGRPVQVVGPEHFTRPVQAYSCAAAPVRDLATGRVLGVLDVTGGAPAASGVMLSLVRASAAAVERELARLGRTDPDGRPTPEAHPGLQALAPAPSLRLPGAPAQRLSLRHAELLVLLAESPGGSTADELAVLLAPGALSDVTVRAEISRLRRVVGPLLDAGHPYRLALPLRTDVAEVRALLASDDVVSAVDAYRGPLLPRSIAPGVERLRDELEADVRSAVLRSTDRDVVERWTARREGADDHAAWMRLVRLSPPGSAAHARARGRLALLDRTLR
;
A
#
# COMPACT_ATOMS: atom_id res chain seq x y z
N MET A 1 -27.56 -24.64 -11.97
CA MET A 1 -27.32 -24.16 -10.59
C MET A 1 -26.65 -25.29 -9.84
N TRP A 2 -25.32 -25.24 -9.67
CA TRP A 2 -24.51 -26.29 -9.04
C TRP A 2 -24.48 -26.10 -7.52
N ARG A 3 -25.63 -26.29 -6.86
CA ARG A 3 -25.70 -26.24 -5.40
C ARG A 3 -25.54 -27.65 -4.84
N GLU A 4 -24.85 -27.75 -3.70
CA GLU A 4 -24.49 -29.02 -3.07
C GLU A 4 -25.72 -29.84 -2.64
N ASP A 5 -26.82 -29.14 -2.34
CA ASP A 5 -28.15 -29.69 -2.03
C ASP A 5 -28.89 -30.28 -3.25
N VAL A 6 -28.41 -30.04 -4.48
CA VAL A 6 -29.05 -30.51 -5.73
C VAL A 6 -28.22 -31.56 -6.46
N VAL A 7 -26.87 -31.48 -6.42
CA VAL A 7 -25.99 -32.32 -7.26
C VAL A 7 -25.06 -33.24 -6.44
N GLY A 8 -25.01 -33.07 -5.11
CA GLY A 8 -24.04 -33.71 -4.23
C GLY A 8 -22.64 -33.07 -4.31
N THR A 9 -21.66 -33.62 -3.58
CA THR A 9 -20.28 -33.10 -3.52
C THR A 9 -19.74 -32.83 -4.93
N ASN A 10 -19.55 -31.56 -5.23
CA ASN A 10 -19.00 -31.10 -6.50
C ASN A 10 -17.90 -30.07 -6.21
N ALA A 11 -16.81 -30.15 -6.97
CA ALA A 11 -15.63 -29.31 -6.75
C ALA A 11 -15.95 -27.81 -6.61
N PRO A 12 -16.86 -27.20 -7.41
CA PRO A 12 -17.16 -25.78 -7.24
C PRO A 12 -17.92 -25.46 -5.94
N GLY A 13 -18.89 -26.29 -5.54
CA GLY A 13 -19.62 -26.15 -4.27
C GLY A 13 -18.71 -26.28 -3.07
N THR A 14 -17.85 -27.32 -3.06
CA THR A 14 -16.90 -27.53 -1.97
C THR A 14 -15.84 -26.43 -1.91
N ALA A 15 -15.36 -25.92 -3.05
CA ALA A 15 -14.41 -24.81 -3.09
C ALA A 15 -15.04 -23.49 -2.58
N LEU A 16 -16.33 -23.24 -2.88
CA LEU A 16 -17.08 -22.11 -2.32
C LEU A 16 -17.24 -22.23 -0.80
N ALA A 17 -17.66 -23.40 -0.31
CA ALA A 17 -17.94 -23.63 1.11
C ALA A 17 -16.66 -23.60 1.97
N THR A 18 -15.57 -24.19 1.48
CA THR A 18 -14.30 -24.27 2.22
C THR A 18 -13.41 -23.04 2.00
N GLY A 19 -13.61 -22.31 0.90
CA GLY A 19 -12.65 -21.32 0.43
C GLY A 19 -11.30 -21.94 0.06
N ARG A 20 -11.21 -23.23 -0.25
CA ARG A 20 -9.94 -23.88 -0.59
C ARG A 20 -10.01 -24.44 -2.01
N PRO A 21 -8.87 -24.54 -2.71
CA PRO A 21 -8.82 -25.31 -3.95
C PRO A 21 -9.17 -26.77 -3.67
N VAL A 22 -9.99 -27.36 -4.53
CA VAL A 22 -10.50 -28.73 -4.39
C VAL A 22 -10.36 -29.44 -5.73
N GLN A 23 -10.00 -30.71 -5.68
CA GLN A 23 -10.09 -31.62 -6.81
C GLN A 23 -11.04 -32.75 -6.44
N VAL A 24 -11.93 -33.11 -7.37
CA VAL A 24 -12.85 -34.23 -7.24
C VAL A 24 -12.64 -35.14 -8.45
N VAL A 25 -12.27 -36.40 -8.21
CA VAL A 25 -11.88 -37.35 -9.25
C VAL A 25 -12.92 -38.47 -9.38
N GLY A 26 -13.64 -38.47 -10.51
CA GLY A 26 -14.52 -39.57 -10.92
C GLY A 26 -15.48 -40.04 -9.81
N PRO A 27 -15.29 -41.25 -9.23
CA PRO A 27 -16.17 -41.78 -8.17
C PRO A 27 -16.25 -40.94 -6.89
N GLU A 28 -15.35 -39.98 -6.67
CA GLU A 28 -15.46 -39.01 -5.58
C GLU A 28 -16.71 -38.12 -5.71
N HIS A 29 -17.29 -38.03 -6.91
CA HIS A 29 -18.59 -37.44 -7.10
C HIS A 29 -19.72 -38.31 -6.52
N PHE A 30 -20.56 -37.69 -5.71
CA PHE A 30 -21.67 -38.34 -5.02
C PHE A 30 -22.71 -38.96 -5.98
N THR A 31 -22.98 -38.33 -7.12
CA THR A 31 -23.99 -38.80 -8.08
C THR A 31 -23.35 -39.58 -9.24
N ARG A 32 -23.85 -40.80 -9.51
CA ARG A 32 -23.34 -41.69 -10.57
C ARG A 32 -23.23 -41.06 -11.97
N PRO A 33 -24.17 -40.22 -12.44
CA PRO A 33 -24.11 -39.65 -13.79
C PRO A 33 -22.88 -38.76 -14.05
N VAL A 34 -22.25 -38.21 -13.01
CA VAL A 34 -21.09 -37.30 -13.16
C VAL A 34 -19.76 -37.97 -12.80
N GLN A 35 -19.75 -39.26 -12.43
CA GLN A 35 -18.51 -40.01 -12.14
C GLN A 35 -17.62 -40.24 -13.36
N ALA A 36 -18.13 -39.97 -14.57
CA ALA A 36 -17.33 -39.94 -15.79
C ALA A 36 -16.42 -38.69 -15.87
N TYR A 37 -16.64 -37.70 -15.01
CA TYR A 37 -15.90 -36.45 -14.99
C TYR A 37 -15.03 -36.33 -13.75
N SER A 38 -13.99 -35.51 -13.86
CA SER A 38 -13.18 -35.02 -12.76
C SER A 38 -13.15 -33.50 -12.86
N CYS A 39 -13.08 -32.85 -11.71
CA CYS A 39 -13.16 -31.41 -11.60
C CYS A 39 -11.99 -30.88 -10.77
N ALA A 40 -11.39 -29.79 -11.22
CA ALA A 40 -10.42 -29.02 -10.45
C ALA A 40 -10.93 -27.60 -10.29
N ALA A 41 -11.12 -27.17 -9.04
CA ALA A 41 -11.73 -25.89 -8.70
C ALA A 41 -10.84 -25.08 -7.76
N ALA A 42 -10.82 -23.76 -7.95
CA ALA A 42 -10.21 -22.81 -7.03
C ALA A 42 -11.12 -21.60 -6.80
N PRO A 43 -11.25 -21.13 -5.54
CA PRO A 43 -12.00 -19.92 -5.26
C PRO A 43 -11.30 -18.70 -5.88
N VAL A 44 -12.09 -17.77 -6.38
CA VAL A 44 -11.67 -16.41 -6.75
C VAL A 44 -12.08 -15.49 -5.63
N ARG A 45 -11.11 -14.79 -5.04
CA ARG A 45 -11.28 -13.92 -3.88
C ARG A 45 -11.15 -12.45 -4.26
N ASP A 46 -11.87 -11.65 -3.52
CA ASP A 46 -11.58 -10.24 -3.41
C ASP A 46 -10.31 -10.10 -2.56
N LEU A 47 -9.20 -9.74 -3.19
CA LEU A 47 -7.93 -9.56 -2.47
C LEU A 47 -8.00 -8.39 -1.48
N ALA A 48 -8.89 -7.43 -1.68
CA ALA A 48 -9.05 -6.31 -0.77
C ALA A 48 -9.73 -6.73 0.55
N THR A 49 -10.75 -7.60 0.49
CA THR A 49 -11.55 -8.01 1.67
C THR A 49 -11.31 -9.45 2.13
N GLY A 50 -10.63 -10.28 1.34
CA GLY A 50 -10.46 -11.72 1.55
C GLY A 50 -11.70 -12.57 1.25
N ARG A 51 -12.84 -11.94 0.92
CA ARG A 51 -14.12 -12.62 0.65
C ARG A 51 -14.06 -13.43 -0.65
N VAL A 52 -14.68 -14.61 -0.69
CA VAL A 52 -14.84 -15.38 -1.93
C VAL A 52 -15.90 -14.70 -2.81
N LEU A 53 -15.52 -14.36 -4.05
CA LEU A 53 -16.39 -13.77 -5.07
C LEU A 53 -17.07 -14.84 -5.93
N GLY A 54 -16.37 -15.95 -6.16
CA GLY A 54 -16.84 -17.05 -6.99
C GLY A 54 -15.81 -18.18 -7.04
N VAL A 55 -15.96 -19.10 -7.99
CA VAL A 55 -15.03 -20.20 -8.23
C VAL A 55 -14.70 -20.31 -9.70
N LEU A 56 -13.43 -20.55 -10.00
CA LEU A 56 -12.96 -21.02 -11.29
C LEU A 56 -12.89 -22.56 -11.25
N ASP A 57 -13.59 -23.23 -12.15
CA ASP A 57 -13.65 -24.69 -12.25
C ASP A 57 -13.31 -25.16 -13.66
N VAL A 58 -12.53 -26.24 -13.75
CA VAL A 58 -12.34 -27.01 -14.98
C VAL A 58 -12.88 -28.41 -14.76
N THR A 59 -13.96 -28.73 -15.45
CA THR A 59 -14.59 -30.06 -15.49
C THR A 59 -14.17 -30.77 -16.78
N GLY A 60 -13.72 -32.03 -16.68
CA GLY A 60 -13.32 -32.83 -17.84
C GLY A 60 -13.05 -34.29 -17.52
N GLY A 61 -12.42 -35.02 -18.44
CA GLY A 61 -12.00 -36.41 -18.21
C GLY A 61 -10.67 -36.52 -17.46
N ALA A 62 -9.85 -37.53 -17.79
CA ALA A 62 -8.55 -37.77 -17.16
C ALA A 62 -7.61 -36.54 -17.03
N PRO A 63 -7.55 -35.59 -17.98
CA PRO A 63 -6.72 -34.39 -17.81
C PRO A 63 -7.11 -33.52 -16.60
N ALA A 64 -8.41 -33.45 -16.27
CA ALA A 64 -8.92 -32.69 -15.14
C ALA A 64 -8.64 -33.35 -13.77
N ALA A 65 -8.36 -34.65 -13.77
CA ALA A 65 -7.94 -35.42 -12.59
C ALA A 65 -6.46 -35.22 -12.22
N SER A 66 -5.68 -34.47 -13.03
CA SER A 66 -4.25 -34.28 -12.77
C SER A 66 -3.99 -33.19 -11.73
N GLY A 67 -2.97 -33.37 -10.88
CA GLY A 67 -2.49 -32.32 -9.97
C GLY A 67 -1.93 -31.09 -10.71
N VAL A 68 -1.52 -31.27 -11.97
CA VAL A 68 -1.16 -30.18 -12.88
C VAL A 68 -2.36 -29.29 -13.17
N MET A 69 -3.54 -29.89 -13.43
CA MET A 69 -4.76 -29.11 -13.65
C MET A 69 -5.12 -28.28 -12.42
N LEU A 70 -5.08 -28.87 -11.21
CA LEU A 70 -5.35 -28.11 -9.98
C LEU A 70 -4.37 -26.93 -9.81
N SER A 71 -3.09 -27.13 -10.14
CA SER A 71 -2.09 -26.06 -10.09
C SER A 71 -2.37 -24.95 -11.10
N LEU A 72 -2.77 -25.30 -12.32
CA LEU A 72 -3.16 -24.35 -13.36
C LEU A 72 -4.39 -23.55 -12.94
N VAL A 73 -5.46 -24.21 -12.49
CA VAL A 73 -6.69 -23.55 -12.04
C VAL A 73 -6.41 -22.60 -10.88
N ARG A 74 -5.56 -22.98 -9.93
CA ARG A 74 -5.11 -22.09 -8.84
C ARG A 74 -4.35 -20.88 -9.35
N ALA A 75 -3.42 -21.07 -10.28
CA ALA A 75 -2.64 -19.97 -10.86
C ALA A 75 -3.52 -19.01 -11.66
N SER A 76 -4.47 -19.53 -12.44
CA SER A 76 -5.45 -18.76 -13.19
C SER A 76 -6.40 -17.99 -12.28
N ALA A 77 -6.92 -18.61 -11.21
CA ALA A 77 -7.74 -17.92 -10.21
C ALA A 77 -6.95 -16.75 -9.59
N ALA A 78 -5.71 -16.98 -9.15
CA ALA A 78 -4.85 -15.92 -8.62
C ALA A 78 -4.56 -14.79 -9.62
N ALA A 79 -4.50 -15.09 -10.93
CA ALA A 79 -4.37 -14.06 -11.96
C ALA A 79 -5.63 -13.21 -12.11
N VAL A 80 -6.82 -13.84 -12.08
CA VAL A 80 -8.11 -13.15 -12.07
C VAL A 80 -8.24 -12.24 -10.84
N GLU A 81 -7.90 -12.76 -9.66
CA GLU A 81 -7.91 -12.00 -8.41
C GLU A 81 -7.07 -10.71 -8.48
N ARG A 82 -5.86 -10.79 -9.06
CA ARG A 82 -4.98 -9.61 -9.25
C ARG A 82 -5.55 -8.61 -10.24
N GLU A 83 -6.15 -9.07 -11.34
CA GLU A 83 -6.74 -8.15 -12.32
C GLU A 83 -7.97 -7.44 -11.77
N LEU A 84 -8.83 -8.16 -11.03
CA LEU A 84 -9.97 -7.56 -10.34
C LEU A 84 -9.52 -6.48 -9.33
N ALA A 85 -8.43 -6.74 -8.60
CA ALA A 85 -7.87 -5.75 -7.69
C ALA A 85 -7.31 -4.50 -8.40
N ARG A 86 -6.71 -4.68 -9.59
CA ARG A 86 -6.16 -3.59 -10.40
C ARG A 86 -7.26 -2.66 -10.91
N LEU A 87 -8.39 -3.24 -11.35
CA LEU A 87 -9.53 -2.50 -11.88
C LEU A 87 -10.31 -1.72 -10.80
N GLY A 88 -10.13 -2.09 -9.52
CA GLY A 88 -10.84 -1.49 -8.39
C GLY A 88 -12.28 -1.98 -8.28
N ARG A 89 -12.91 -1.81 -7.11
CA ARG A 89 -14.32 -2.16 -6.92
C ARG A 89 -15.19 -1.03 -7.45
N THR A 90 -16.12 -1.36 -8.35
CA THR A 90 -17.22 -0.47 -8.69
C THR A 90 -18.43 -0.77 -7.79
N ASP A 91 -19.13 0.29 -7.39
CA ASP A 91 -20.51 0.26 -6.88
C ASP A 91 -21.42 -0.43 -7.92
N PRO A 92 -22.58 -1.02 -7.56
CA PRO A 92 -23.64 -1.41 -8.50
C PRO A 92 -23.90 -0.42 -9.66
N ASP A 93 -23.70 0.89 -9.46
CA ASP A 93 -23.80 1.94 -10.47
C ASP A 93 -22.54 2.11 -11.36
N GLY A 94 -21.56 1.20 -11.26
CA GLY A 94 -20.33 1.24 -12.05
C GLY A 94 -19.29 2.28 -11.57
N ARG A 95 -19.50 2.94 -10.43
CA ARG A 95 -18.58 3.96 -9.91
C ARG A 95 -17.49 3.35 -9.04
N PRO A 96 -16.20 3.68 -9.24
CA PRO A 96 -15.14 3.18 -8.37
C PRO A 96 -15.39 3.62 -6.92
N THR A 97 -15.46 2.66 -6.01
CA THR A 97 -15.65 2.90 -4.57
C THR A 97 -14.31 3.33 -3.93
N PRO A 98 -14.25 4.49 -3.26
CA PRO A 98 -13.03 4.98 -2.60
C PRO A 98 -12.45 4.01 -1.55
N GLU A 99 -13.29 3.12 -1.01
CA GLU A 99 -12.94 2.13 0.01
C GLU A 99 -12.29 0.85 -0.56
N ALA A 100 -12.08 0.77 -1.87
CA ALA A 100 -11.60 -0.45 -2.53
C ALA A 100 -10.11 -0.74 -2.33
N HIS A 101 -9.30 0.27 -2.00
CA HIS A 101 -7.85 0.13 -1.91
C HIS A 101 -7.35 0.28 -0.47
N PRO A 102 -6.36 -0.52 -0.06
CA PRO A 102 -5.69 -0.32 1.21
C PRO A 102 -4.98 1.05 1.22
N GLY A 103 -5.02 1.70 2.38
CA GLY A 103 -4.45 3.04 2.59
C GLY A 103 -3.51 3.06 3.79
N LEU A 104 -2.28 3.55 3.60
CA LEU A 104 -1.29 3.77 4.64
C LEU A 104 -1.17 5.27 4.92
N GLN A 105 -1.27 5.64 6.19
CA GLN A 105 -0.92 6.97 6.69
C GLN A 105 0.45 6.87 7.36
N ALA A 106 1.48 7.46 6.76
CA ALA A 106 2.88 7.40 7.19
C ALA A 106 3.48 8.77 7.51
N LEU A 107 2.81 9.87 7.15
CA LEU A 107 3.18 11.25 7.53
C LEU A 107 2.60 11.67 8.90
N ALA A 108 1.80 10.79 9.52
CA ALA A 108 1.25 11.01 10.86
C ALA A 108 2.22 10.55 11.96
N PRO A 109 2.15 11.13 13.18
CA PRO A 109 2.98 10.71 14.32
C PRO A 109 2.86 9.21 14.67
N ALA A 110 1.68 8.64 14.44
CA ALA A 110 1.40 7.21 14.60
C ALA A 110 0.95 6.63 13.25
N PRO A 111 1.73 5.73 12.64
CA PRO A 111 1.37 5.17 11.36
C PRO A 111 0.14 4.26 11.49
N SER A 112 -0.73 4.31 10.49
CA SER A 112 -1.94 3.49 10.47
C SER A 112 -2.22 2.94 9.08
N LEU A 113 -2.79 1.74 9.06
CA LEU A 113 -3.21 1.04 7.85
C LEU A 113 -4.73 0.88 7.88
N ARG A 114 -5.38 1.24 6.79
CA ARG A 114 -6.77 0.92 6.51
C ARG A 114 -6.79 -0.16 5.44
N LEU A 115 -7.34 -1.32 5.78
CA LEU A 115 -7.67 -2.34 4.79
C LEU A 115 -9.12 -2.13 4.31
N PRO A 116 -9.46 -2.50 3.07
CA PRO A 116 -10.82 -2.41 2.56
C PRO A 116 -11.83 -3.14 3.46
N GLY A 117 -12.93 -2.47 3.80
CA GLY A 117 -13.97 -3.03 4.68
C GLY A 117 -13.56 -3.17 6.15
N ALA A 118 -12.38 -2.69 6.56
CA ALA A 118 -11.91 -2.72 7.94
C ALA A 118 -11.63 -1.31 8.48
N PRO A 119 -11.77 -1.08 9.80
CA PRO A 119 -11.35 0.17 10.41
C PRO A 119 -9.84 0.36 10.30
N ALA A 120 -9.39 1.61 10.34
CA ALA A 120 -7.96 1.91 10.37
C ALA A 120 -7.33 1.37 11.66
N GLN A 121 -6.23 0.63 11.53
CA GLN A 121 -5.47 0.06 12.63
C GLN A 121 -4.09 0.71 12.75
N ARG A 122 -3.60 0.87 13.98
CA ARG A 122 -2.24 1.36 14.23
C ARG A 122 -1.22 0.28 13.87
N LEU A 123 -0.11 0.70 13.29
CA LEU A 123 1.02 -0.19 12.99
C LEU A 123 2.15 -0.01 14.01
N SER A 124 2.93 -1.06 14.19
CA SER A 124 4.28 -0.92 14.76
C SER A 124 5.15 -0.13 13.79
N LEU A 125 6.21 0.51 14.31
CA LEU A 125 7.14 1.25 13.47
C LEU A 125 7.77 0.34 12.39
N ARG A 126 8.22 -0.86 12.77
CA ARG A 126 8.82 -1.82 11.84
C ARG A 126 7.87 -2.26 10.72
N HIS A 127 6.58 -2.47 11.02
CA HIS A 127 5.59 -2.80 10.00
C HIS A 127 5.34 -1.63 9.04
N ALA A 128 5.30 -0.40 9.56
CA ALA A 128 5.15 0.78 8.73
C ALA A 128 6.37 1.00 7.82
N GLU A 129 7.59 0.84 8.34
CA GLU A 129 8.83 0.90 7.54
C GLU A 129 8.81 -0.12 6.40
N LEU A 130 8.47 -1.38 6.70
CA LEU A 130 8.35 -2.44 5.69
C LEU A 130 7.33 -2.09 4.59
N LEU A 131 6.14 -1.62 4.98
CA LEU A 131 5.11 -1.27 4.00
C LEU A 131 5.50 -0.06 3.14
N VAL A 132 6.15 0.95 3.71
CA VAL A 132 6.67 2.09 2.95
C VAL A 132 7.72 1.62 1.95
N LEU A 133 8.72 0.85 2.39
CA LEU A 133 9.79 0.36 1.51
C LEU A 133 9.25 -0.53 0.38
N LEU A 134 8.26 -1.38 0.67
CA LEU A 134 7.61 -2.23 -0.33
C LEU A 134 6.70 -1.44 -1.28
N ALA A 135 6.06 -0.36 -0.82
CA ALA A 135 5.28 0.54 -1.68
C ALA A 135 6.17 1.26 -2.71
N GLU A 136 7.39 1.61 -2.30
CA GLU A 136 8.41 2.24 -3.16
C GLU A 136 9.14 1.23 -4.06
N SER A 137 8.89 -0.07 -3.88
CA SER A 137 9.53 -1.15 -4.64
C SER A 137 8.48 -2.04 -5.33
N PRO A 138 7.84 -1.60 -6.44
CA PRO A 138 6.89 -2.43 -7.19
C PRO A 138 7.52 -3.74 -7.69
N GLY A 139 8.84 -3.69 -7.95
CA GLY A 139 9.71 -4.81 -8.26
C GLY A 139 9.94 -5.77 -7.08
N GLY A 140 9.35 -5.52 -5.91
CA GLY A 140 9.58 -6.29 -4.70
C GLY A 140 10.96 -6.11 -4.10
N SER A 141 11.14 -6.66 -2.90
CA SER A 141 12.42 -6.70 -2.22
C SER A 141 12.65 -8.06 -1.58
N THR A 142 13.87 -8.55 -1.68
CA THR A 142 14.32 -9.75 -0.98
C THR A 142 14.48 -9.45 0.53
N ALA A 143 14.64 -10.50 1.33
CA ALA A 143 14.85 -10.34 2.77
C ALA A 143 16.15 -9.59 3.06
N ASP A 144 17.21 -9.89 2.31
CA ASP A 144 18.54 -9.30 2.45
C ASP A 144 18.53 -7.81 2.06
N GLU A 145 17.88 -7.46 0.95
CA GLU A 145 17.71 -6.05 0.54
C GLU A 145 16.93 -5.25 1.59
N LEU A 146 15.83 -5.81 2.10
CA LEU A 146 15.08 -5.18 3.19
C LEU A 146 15.93 -5.05 4.46
N ALA A 147 16.78 -6.02 4.79
CA ALA A 147 17.67 -5.94 5.94
C ALA A 147 18.64 -4.76 5.80
N VAL A 148 19.23 -4.57 4.62
CA VAL A 148 20.09 -3.42 4.31
C VAL A 148 19.31 -2.11 4.41
N LEU A 149 18.09 -2.04 3.87
CA LEU A 149 17.27 -0.82 3.93
C LEU A 149 16.79 -0.48 5.36
N LEU A 150 16.63 -1.50 6.22
CA LEU A 150 16.10 -1.34 7.57
C LEU A 150 17.18 -1.07 8.62
N ALA A 151 18.31 -1.77 8.57
CA ALA A 151 19.47 -1.54 9.42
C ALA A 151 20.69 -2.38 8.91
N PRO A 152 21.55 -1.79 8.05
CA PRO A 152 22.72 -2.48 7.50
C PRO A 152 23.61 -3.07 8.59
N GLY A 153 23.96 -4.35 8.47
CA GLY A 153 24.86 -5.05 9.40
C GLY A 153 24.28 -5.35 10.80
N ALA A 154 23.14 -4.77 11.16
CA ALA A 154 22.48 -4.99 12.45
C ALA A 154 21.25 -5.92 12.36
N LEU A 155 20.62 -6.00 11.19
CA LEU A 155 19.47 -6.87 10.95
C LEU A 155 19.87 -8.03 10.02
N SER A 156 19.50 -9.26 10.37
CA SER A 156 19.64 -10.43 9.50
C SER A 156 18.40 -10.66 8.64
N ASP A 157 18.58 -11.36 7.51
CA ASP A 157 17.49 -11.76 6.62
C ASP A 157 16.45 -12.64 7.34
N VAL A 158 16.89 -13.55 8.23
CA VAL A 158 16.01 -14.38 9.06
C VAL A 158 15.08 -13.52 9.93
N THR A 159 15.61 -12.43 10.48
CA THR A 159 14.81 -11.49 11.28
C THR A 159 13.79 -10.77 10.42
N VAL A 160 14.17 -10.34 9.20
CA VAL A 160 13.23 -9.77 8.23
C VAL A 160 12.13 -10.76 7.87
N ARG A 161 12.47 -12.02 7.55
CA ARG A 161 11.50 -13.08 7.22
C ARG A 161 10.50 -13.28 8.37
N ALA A 162 10.97 -13.24 9.61
CA ALA A 162 10.12 -13.32 10.79
C ALA A 162 9.18 -12.10 10.93
N GLU A 163 9.67 -10.89 10.68
CA GLU A 163 8.83 -9.68 10.67
C GLU A 163 7.82 -9.69 9.52
N ILE A 164 8.21 -10.13 8.33
CA ILE A 164 7.28 -10.30 7.19
C ILE A 164 6.19 -11.32 7.53
N SER A 165 6.54 -12.42 8.20
CA SER A 165 5.56 -13.40 8.67
C SER A 165 4.56 -12.80 9.66
N ARG A 166 5.02 -11.94 10.59
CA ARG A 166 4.14 -11.19 11.50
C ARG A 166 3.28 -10.18 10.74
N LEU A 167 3.87 -9.42 9.83
CA LEU A 167 3.20 -8.43 9.01
C LEU A 167 2.07 -9.06 8.19
N ARG A 168 2.28 -10.25 7.60
CA ARG A 168 1.24 -11.00 6.87
C ARG A 168 -0.01 -11.28 7.70
N ARG A 169 0.11 -11.47 9.02
CA ARG A 169 -1.07 -11.66 9.89
C ARG A 169 -1.86 -10.36 10.08
N VAL A 170 -1.21 -9.21 9.94
CA VAL A 170 -1.81 -7.88 10.10
C VAL A 170 -2.41 -7.37 8.80
N VAL A 171 -1.73 -7.61 7.67
CA VAL A 171 -2.10 -7.05 6.36
C VAL A 171 -2.80 -8.05 5.44
N GLY A 172 -2.81 -9.33 5.82
CA GLY A 172 -3.44 -10.42 5.10
C GLY A 172 -3.02 -10.48 3.63
N PRO A 173 -3.97 -10.44 2.69
CA PRO A 173 -3.72 -10.59 1.25
C PRO A 173 -2.96 -9.42 0.61
N LEU A 174 -2.74 -8.30 1.32
CA LEU A 174 -1.97 -7.17 0.79
C LEU A 174 -0.51 -7.55 0.48
N LEU A 175 0.07 -8.51 1.21
CA LEU A 175 1.45 -8.92 1.05
C LEU A 175 1.51 -10.30 0.41
N ASP A 176 2.12 -10.39 -0.78
CA ASP A 176 2.24 -11.65 -1.51
C ASP A 176 3.00 -12.71 -0.68
N ALA A 177 2.64 -13.97 -0.89
CA ALA A 177 3.30 -15.13 -0.31
C ALA A 177 4.68 -15.39 -0.94
N GLY A 178 4.90 -14.91 -2.17
CA GLY A 178 6.09 -15.14 -2.98
C GLY A 178 7.39 -14.46 -2.50
N HIS A 179 8.45 -14.72 -3.26
CA HIS A 179 9.77 -14.09 -3.13
C HIS A 179 10.21 -13.58 -4.51
N PRO A 180 10.71 -12.33 -4.63
CA PRO A 180 10.87 -11.32 -3.58
C PRO A 180 9.53 -10.83 -3.02
N TYR A 181 9.55 -10.25 -1.81
CA TYR A 181 8.34 -9.75 -1.14
C TYR A 181 7.76 -8.55 -1.89
N ARG A 182 6.45 -8.56 -2.15
CA ARG A 182 5.75 -7.56 -2.96
C ARG A 182 4.37 -7.30 -2.41
N LEU A 183 3.88 -6.09 -2.62
CA LEU A 183 2.47 -5.80 -2.40
C LEU A 183 1.66 -6.44 -3.52
N ALA A 184 0.69 -7.28 -3.15
CA ALA A 184 -0.21 -7.93 -4.10
C ALA A 184 -1.27 -6.98 -4.65
N LEU A 185 -1.49 -5.84 -3.96
CA LEU A 185 -2.45 -4.80 -4.32
C LEU A 185 -1.78 -3.43 -4.29
N PRO A 186 -2.26 -2.47 -5.09
CA PRO A 186 -1.86 -1.08 -4.94
C PRO A 186 -2.17 -0.58 -3.52
N LEU A 187 -1.13 -0.14 -2.81
CA LEU A 187 -1.24 0.51 -1.50
C LEU A 187 -1.22 2.01 -1.72
N ARG A 188 -2.32 2.70 -1.40
CA ARG A 188 -2.34 4.16 -1.38
C ARG A 188 -1.56 4.64 -0.17
N THR A 189 -0.67 5.62 -0.35
CA THR A 189 0.07 6.23 0.75
C THR A 189 -0.13 7.75 0.69
N ASP A 190 -0.16 8.40 1.85
CA ASP A 190 -0.14 9.86 1.96
C ASP A 190 1.15 10.46 1.37
N VAL A 191 2.26 9.71 1.36
CA VAL A 191 3.49 10.04 0.62
C VAL A 191 3.24 10.13 -0.89
N ALA A 192 2.61 9.11 -1.48
CA ALA A 192 2.33 9.07 -2.91
C ALA A 192 1.29 10.14 -3.31
N GLU A 193 0.35 10.45 -2.42
CA GLU A 193 -0.59 11.57 -2.59
C GLU A 193 0.16 12.91 -2.69
N VAL A 194 1.06 13.22 -1.76
CA VAL A 194 1.88 14.44 -1.83
C VAL A 194 2.69 14.49 -3.12
N ARG A 195 3.36 13.40 -3.50
CA ARG A 195 4.15 13.35 -4.75
C ARG A 195 3.30 13.55 -6.00
N ALA A 196 2.09 12.99 -6.04
CA ALA A 196 1.17 13.19 -7.17
C ALA A 196 0.70 14.65 -7.28
N LEU A 197 0.42 15.31 -6.15
CA LEU A 197 0.06 16.72 -6.10
C LEU A 197 1.24 17.61 -6.57
N LEU A 198 2.46 17.31 -6.11
CA LEU A 198 3.66 18.00 -6.60
C LEU A 198 3.90 17.79 -8.09
N ALA A 199 3.71 16.57 -8.59
CA ALA A 199 3.87 16.25 -10.01
C ALA A 199 2.83 16.95 -10.92
N SER A 200 1.68 17.34 -10.36
CA SER A 200 0.65 18.12 -11.05
C SER A 200 0.77 19.63 -10.80
N ASP A 201 1.84 20.07 -10.17
CA ASP A 201 2.12 21.47 -9.77
C ASP A 201 1.04 22.08 -8.85
N ASP A 202 0.22 21.25 -8.19
CA ASP A 202 -0.72 21.68 -7.16
C ASP A 202 0.00 21.80 -5.81
N VAL A 203 0.83 22.84 -5.72
CA VAL A 203 1.70 23.09 -4.56
C VAL A 203 0.89 23.42 -3.30
N VAL A 204 -0.27 24.06 -3.44
CA VAL A 204 -1.15 24.41 -2.31
C VAL A 204 -1.66 23.14 -1.64
N SER A 205 -2.26 22.24 -2.42
CA SER A 205 -2.78 20.97 -1.89
C SER A 205 -1.66 20.07 -1.40
N ALA A 206 -0.51 20.03 -2.07
CA ALA A 206 0.64 19.24 -1.64
C ALA A 206 1.12 19.63 -0.24
N VAL A 207 1.23 20.93 0.04
CA VAL A 207 1.66 21.45 1.36
C VAL A 207 0.62 21.19 2.45
N ASP A 208 -0.67 21.15 2.10
CA ASP A 208 -1.73 20.79 3.05
C ASP A 208 -1.75 19.27 3.34
N ALA A 209 -1.51 18.45 2.32
CA ALA A 209 -1.39 17.00 2.44
C ALA A 209 -0.12 16.56 3.19
N TYR A 210 0.99 17.32 3.07
CA TYR A 210 2.22 17.08 3.82
C TYR A 210 2.04 17.43 5.30
N ARG A 211 1.58 16.45 6.09
CA ARG A 211 1.27 16.62 7.52
C ARG A 211 2.48 16.60 8.45
N GLY A 212 3.65 16.28 7.92
CA GLY A 212 4.91 16.16 8.64
C GLY A 212 5.86 15.19 7.94
N PRO A 213 7.03 14.94 8.54
CA PRO A 213 8.02 14.03 8.01
C PRO A 213 7.49 12.60 7.94
N LEU A 214 7.96 11.85 6.95
CA LEU A 214 7.69 10.42 6.81
C LEU A 214 8.26 9.63 7.99
N LEU A 215 7.39 8.96 8.77
CA LEU A 215 7.76 8.10 9.90
C LEU A 215 8.88 8.73 10.77
N PRO A 216 8.67 9.87 11.46
CA PRO A 216 9.74 10.67 12.06
C PRO A 216 10.62 9.96 13.09
N ARG A 217 10.14 8.84 13.64
CA ARG A 217 10.88 8.02 14.63
C ARG A 217 11.70 6.89 14.01
N SER A 218 11.58 6.67 12.71
CA SER A 218 12.35 5.66 11.99
C SER A 218 13.78 6.13 11.79
N ILE A 219 14.72 5.26 12.13
CA ILE A 219 16.16 5.39 11.82
C ILE A 219 16.59 4.40 10.72
N ALA A 220 15.63 3.75 10.05
CA ALA A 220 15.92 2.86 8.94
C ALA A 220 16.46 3.68 7.76
N PRO A 221 17.68 3.39 7.24
CA PRO A 221 18.30 4.23 6.21
C PRO A 221 17.45 4.36 4.94
N GLY A 222 16.72 3.31 4.57
CA GLY A 222 15.81 3.35 3.43
C GLY A 222 14.64 4.31 3.63
N VAL A 223 14.16 4.45 4.86
CA VAL A 223 13.06 5.37 5.21
C VAL A 223 13.57 6.79 5.42
N GLU A 224 14.76 6.96 6.01
CA GLU A 224 15.41 8.29 6.13
C GLU A 224 15.62 8.91 4.76
N ARG A 225 16.18 8.15 3.81
CA ARG A 225 16.34 8.62 2.43
C ARG A 225 15.00 9.03 1.80
N LEU A 226 13.95 8.21 1.92
CA LEU A 226 12.62 8.55 1.38
C LEU A 226 12.02 9.79 2.05
N ARG A 227 12.27 9.98 3.35
CA ARG A 227 11.84 11.16 4.11
C ARG A 227 12.54 12.40 3.59
N ASP A 228 13.86 12.34 3.43
CA ASP A 228 14.68 13.45 2.97
C ASP A 228 14.32 13.84 1.52
N GLU A 229 14.10 12.86 0.64
CA GLU A 229 13.63 13.07 -0.72
C GLU A 229 12.27 13.79 -0.74
N LEU A 230 11.28 13.30 0.02
CA LEU A 230 9.95 13.91 0.07
C LEU A 230 10.00 15.33 0.63
N GLU A 231 10.77 15.55 1.70
CA GLU A 231 10.95 16.88 2.29
C GLU A 231 11.63 17.85 1.32
N ALA A 232 12.67 17.40 0.62
CA ALA A 232 13.36 18.20 -0.38
C ALA A 232 12.45 18.59 -1.55
N ASP A 233 11.59 17.67 -2.02
CA ASP A 233 10.63 17.92 -3.09
C ASP A 233 9.58 18.97 -2.66
N VAL A 234 8.97 18.80 -1.49
CA VAL A 234 7.99 19.74 -0.93
C VAL A 234 8.65 21.11 -0.74
N ARG A 235 9.82 21.16 -0.11
CA ARG A 235 10.58 22.40 0.10
C ARG A 235 10.88 23.11 -1.22
N SER A 236 11.34 22.37 -2.23
CA SER A 236 11.66 22.93 -3.54
C SER A 236 10.42 23.53 -4.22
N ALA A 237 9.27 22.89 -4.10
CA ALA A 237 8.01 23.44 -4.60
C ALA A 237 7.59 24.71 -3.85
N VAL A 238 7.69 24.73 -2.51
CA VAL A 238 7.43 25.91 -1.68
C VAL A 238 8.32 27.10 -2.09
N LEU A 239 9.62 26.88 -2.28
CA LEU A 239 10.56 27.95 -2.63
C LEU A 239 10.30 28.55 -4.02
N ARG A 240 9.78 27.75 -4.96
CA ARG A 240 9.36 28.21 -6.30
C ARG A 240 8.02 28.93 -6.27
N SER A 241 7.14 28.59 -5.33
CA SER A 241 5.80 29.18 -5.24
C SER A 241 5.84 30.71 -5.16
N THR A 242 4.90 31.35 -5.85
CA THR A 242 4.61 32.79 -5.75
C THR A 242 3.49 33.07 -4.75
N ASP A 243 2.80 32.04 -4.28
CA ASP A 243 1.78 32.15 -3.26
C ASP A 243 2.43 32.31 -1.88
N ARG A 244 2.22 33.48 -1.28
CA ARG A 244 2.71 33.83 0.06
C ARG A 244 2.19 32.86 1.12
N ASP A 245 0.92 32.45 1.03
CA ASP A 245 0.26 31.68 2.06
C ASP A 245 0.80 30.24 2.11
N VAL A 246 1.32 29.73 0.98
CA VAL A 246 2.06 28.46 0.94
C VAL A 246 3.37 28.57 1.72
N VAL A 247 4.16 29.62 1.47
CA VAL A 247 5.45 29.84 2.14
C VAL A 247 5.25 30.10 3.64
N GLU A 248 4.19 30.83 4.00
CA GLU A 248 3.81 31.04 5.39
C GLU A 248 3.42 29.73 6.10
N ARG A 249 2.63 28.86 5.44
CA ARG A 249 2.30 27.54 5.98
C ARG A 249 3.54 26.68 6.19
N TRP A 250 4.46 26.63 5.22
CA TRP A 250 5.72 25.89 5.36
C TRP A 250 6.57 26.39 6.55
N THR A 251 6.81 27.69 6.61
CA THR A 251 7.63 28.31 7.67
C THR A 251 7.00 28.23 9.08
N ALA A 252 5.70 27.97 9.18
CA ALA A 252 5.03 27.69 10.44
C ALA A 252 5.22 26.24 10.94
N ARG A 253 5.68 25.32 10.07
CA ARG A 253 5.97 23.93 10.43
C ARG A 253 7.37 23.79 11.03
N ARG A 254 7.62 22.69 11.74
CA ARG A 254 8.92 22.42 12.37
C ARG A 254 10.04 22.32 11.33
N GLU A 255 9.75 21.70 10.19
CA GLU A 255 10.69 21.45 9.09
C GLU A 255 11.06 22.77 8.39
N GLY A 256 10.10 23.71 8.27
CA GLY A 256 10.33 25.03 7.67
C GLY A 256 10.76 26.13 8.66
N ALA A 257 10.70 25.88 9.97
CA ALA A 257 10.97 26.89 11.00
C ALA A 257 12.40 27.43 10.95
N ASP A 258 13.34 26.59 10.52
CA ASP A 258 14.77 26.92 10.40
C ASP A 258 15.22 27.03 8.93
N ASP A 259 14.28 27.00 7.98
CA ASP A 259 14.56 27.16 6.56
C ASP A 259 14.79 28.64 6.19
N HIS A 260 16.05 29.05 6.27
CA HIS A 260 16.47 30.41 5.92
C HIS A 260 15.97 30.85 4.53
N ALA A 261 16.02 29.97 3.53
CA ALA A 261 15.60 30.32 2.17
C ALA A 261 14.09 30.59 2.08
N ALA A 262 13.28 29.82 2.81
CA ALA A 262 11.84 30.03 2.87
C ALA A 262 11.47 31.32 3.61
N TRP A 263 12.14 31.62 4.73
CA TRP A 263 11.96 32.91 5.40
C TRP A 263 12.34 34.09 4.52
N MET A 264 13.47 34.00 3.80
CA MET A 264 13.86 35.01 2.83
C MET A 264 12.85 35.15 1.69
N ARG A 265 12.26 34.04 1.21
CA ARG A 265 11.18 34.05 0.22
C ARG A 265 9.93 34.74 0.75
N LEU A 266 9.53 34.45 1.99
CA LEU A 266 8.36 35.06 2.64
C LEU A 266 8.53 36.57 2.81
N VAL A 267 9.74 37.04 3.14
CA VAL A 267 10.06 38.49 3.17
C VAL A 267 9.81 39.13 1.80
N ARG A 268 10.28 38.49 0.71
CA ARG A 268 10.09 39.00 -0.67
C ARG A 268 8.63 39.03 -1.11
N LEU A 269 7.82 38.06 -0.68
CA LEU A 269 6.40 37.96 -1.05
C LEU A 269 5.48 38.81 -0.16
N SER A 270 5.96 39.24 1.02
CA SER A 270 5.16 40.02 1.97
C SER A 270 5.29 41.53 1.72
N PRO A 271 4.18 42.29 1.68
CA PRO A 271 4.22 43.74 1.51
C PRO A 271 5.08 44.42 2.59
N PRO A 272 5.99 45.36 2.22
CA PRO A 272 6.77 46.12 3.19
C PRO A 272 5.88 46.81 4.22
N GLY A 273 6.25 46.72 5.50
CA GLY A 273 5.49 47.29 6.62
C GLY A 273 4.34 46.41 7.14
N SER A 274 3.99 45.31 6.47
CA SER A 274 3.00 44.36 6.99
C SER A 274 3.54 43.57 8.19
N ALA A 275 2.63 43.10 9.06
CA ALA A 275 2.98 42.25 10.20
C ALA A 275 3.71 40.96 9.77
N ALA A 276 3.27 40.35 8.66
CA ALA A 276 3.93 39.17 8.08
C ALA A 276 5.37 39.48 7.64
N HIS A 277 5.60 40.62 6.98
CA HIS A 277 6.94 41.06 6.58
C HIS A 277 7.85 41.29 7.79
N ALA A 278 7.35 41.97 8.83
CA ALA A 278 8.10 42.21 10.07
C ALA A 278 8.45 40.90 10.81
N ARG A 279 7.51 39.96 10.92
CA ARG A 279 7.72 38.63 11.51
C ARG A 279 8.80 37.86 10.74
N ALA A 280 8.67 37.79 9.41
CA ALA A 280 9.61 37.05 8.57
C ALA A 280 11.04 37.62 8.65
N ARG A 281 11.17 38.96 8.61
CA ARG A 281 12.44 39.68 8.84
C ARG A 281 13.05 39.36 10.20
N GLY A 282 12.24 39.38 11.26
CA GLY A 282 12.69 39.10 12.62
C GLY A 282 13.21 37.67 12.77
N ARG A 283 12.53 36.68 12.18
CA ARG A 283 12.97 35.28 12.19
C ARG A 283 14.26 35.09 11.38
N LEU A 284 14.37 35.69 10.21
CA LEU A 284 15.59 35.65 9.39
C LEU A 284 16.80 36.19 10.16
N ALA A 285 16.66 37.34 10.82
CA ALA A 285 17.72 37.92 11.63
C ALA A 285 18.14 37.04 12.83
N LEU A 286 17.25 36.18 13.32
CA LEU A 286 17.54 35.23 14.40
C LEU A 286 18.34 34.03 13.86
N LEU A 287 17.96 33.51 12.69
CA LEU A 287 18.69 32.45 11.99
C LEU A 287 20.11 32.92 11.61
N ASP A 288 20.25 34.14 11.09
CA ASP A 288 21.55 34.73 10.73
C ASP A 288 22.53 34.83 11.90
N ARG A 289 22.02 35.01 13.12
CA ARG A 289 22.86 35.02 14.35
C ARG A 289 23.30 33.62 14.76
N THR A 290 22.51 32.60 14.43
CA THR A 290 22.77 31.22 14.84
C THR A 290 23.80 30.55 13.92
N LEU A 291 24.04 31.12 12.73
CA LEU A 291 25.03 30.66 11.75
C LEU A 291 26.42 31.33 11.90
N ARG A 292 26.57 32.24 12.87
CA ARG A 292 27.85 32.93 13.19
C ARG A 292 28.48 32.33 14.44
#